data_AF-A0A1M6MHQ8-F1
#
_entry.id   AF-A0A1M6MHQ8-F1
#
_cell.length_a   1.000
_cell.length_b   1.000
_cell.length_c   1.000
_cell.angle_alpha   90.00
_cell.angle_beta   90.00
_cell.angle_gamma   90.00
#
_symmetry.space_group_name_H-M   'P 1'
#
loop_
_entity.id
_entity.type
_entity.pdbx_description
1 polymer ?
#
loop_
_entity_poly.entity_id
_entity_poly.type
_entity_poly.pdbx_seq_one_letter_code
_entity_poly.pdbx_strand_id
1 'polypeptide(L)'
;MRNGQWNKKQYKGIEITGKTLGLIGFGRIAKETAKRAYALGMNVIYTDKKGKAEGYDKYTYMSLDELLAKSDFISIHVPFNRENGVILGEEEFNKMKNGVYLINTARGGVVCEKALVKALDSGKVAAAAVDVFEEEPTRNEKLYTHPRVSLTPHIGASTKEAQARIGQEIVDIITKFFK
;
A
#
# COMPACT_ATOMS: atom_id res chain seq x y z
N MET A 1 24.34 10.94 -1.84
CA MET A 1 24.15 12.30 -2.38
C MET A 1 24.28 13.36 -1.28
N ARG A 2 23.39 13.45 -0.26
CA ARG A 2 23.53 14.45 0.84
C ARG A 2 24.85 14.33 1.62
N ASN A 3 25.43 13.14 1.71
CA ASN A 3 26.74 12.89 2.31
C ASN A 3 27.91 13.10 1.32
N GLY A 4 27.73 13.90 0.26
CA GLY A 4 28.75 14.16 -0.77
C GLY A 4 29.06 12.99 -1.73
N GLN A 5 28.43 11.82 -1.57
CA GLN A 5 28.70 10.63 -2.38
C GLN A 5 27.82 10.52 -3.64
N TRP A 6 28.45 10.18 -4.78
CA TRP A 6 27.80 9.90 -6.08
C TRP A 6 27.87 8.40 -6.43
N ASN A 7 26.87 7.63 -5.98
CA ASN A 7 26.90 6.16 -6.05
C ASN A 7 26.10 5.57 -7.22
N LYS A 8 26.18 6.14 -8.42
CA LYS A 8 25.36 5.72 -9.60
C LYS A 8 25.38 4.20 -9.84
N LYS A 9 26.54 3.55 -9.72
CA LYS A 9 26.70 2.11 -9.98
C LYS A 9 26.03 1.20 -8.94
N GLN A 10 25.71 1.71 -7.76
CA GLN A 10 25.10 0.93 -6.67
C GLN A 10 23.58 0.83 -6.79
N TYR A 11 22.94 1.70 -7.59
CA TYR A 11 21.49 1.75 -7.72
C TYR A 11 21.03 1.11 -9.03
N LYS A 12 20.11 0.16 -8.93
CA LYS A 12 19.37 -0.41 -10.05
C LYS A 12 17.89 -0.37 -9.71
N GLY A 13 17.14 0.43 -10.48
CA GLY A 13 15.70 0.57 -10.31
C GLY A 13 14.92 -0.53 -11.02
N ILE A 14 13.60 -0.41 -10.94
CA ILE A 14 12.65 -1.22 -11.70
C ILE A 14 11.76 -0.30 -12.54
N GLU A 15 11.51 -0.69 -13.79
CA GLU A 15 10.55 -0.03 -14.66
C GLU A 15 9.13 -0.55 -14.37
N ILE A 16 8.19 0.37 -14.12
CA ILE A 16 6.79 0.06 -13.77
C ILE A 16 5.91 -0.12 -15.00
N THR A 17 6.27 0.43 -16.15
CA THR A 17 5.52 0.26 -17.40
C THR A 17 5.39 -1.22 -17.74
N GLY A 18 4.17 -1.66 -18.06
CA GLY A 18 3.83 -3.06 -18.33
C GLY A 18 3.79 -3.99 -17.11
N LYS A 19 4.18 -3.52 -15.91
CA LYS A 19 4.05 -4.28 -14.66
C LYS A 19 2.61 -4.26 -14.15
N THR A 20 2.30 -5.23 -13.30
CA THR A 20 0.97 -5.36 -12.69
C THR A 20 0.95 -4.81 -11.27
N LEU A 21 0.06 -3.84 -11.04
CA LEU A 21 -0.32 -3.34 -9.72
C LEU A 21 -1.59 -4.06 -9.24
N GLY A 22 -1.48 -4.79 -8.15
CA GLY A 22 -2.59 -5.34 -7.39
C GLY A 22 -3.06 -4.41 -6.28
N LEU A 23 -4.37 -4.12 -6.25
CA LEU A 23 -5.01 -3.32 -5.22
C LEU A 23 -5.90 -4.20 -4.33
N ILE A 24 -5.52 -4.32 -3.06
CA ILE A 24 -6.33 -5.01 -2.05
C ILE A 24 -7.26 -4.00 -1.39
N GLY A 25 -8.56 -4.13 -1.66
CA GLY A 25 -9.56 -3.08 -1.38
C GLY A 25 -9.62 -2.09 -2.54
N PHE A 26 -10.83 -1.85 -3.05
CA PHE A 26 -11.08 -1.04 -4.23
C PHE A 26 -12.05 0.14 -3.94
N GLY A 27 -11.76 0.83 -2.84
CA GLY A 27 -12.45 2.05 -2.41
C GLY A 27 -11.96 3.32 -3.10
N ARG A 28 -12.35 4.49 -2.56
CA ARG A 28 -12.04 5.82 -3.12
C ARG A 28 -10.53 6.03 -3.36
N ILE A 29 -9.69 5.67 -2.39
CA ILE A 29 -8.23 5.83 -2.48
C ILE A 29 -7.66 4.91 -3.56
N ALA A 30 -8.01 3.62 -3.53
CA ALA A 30 -7.54 2.64 -4.51
C ALA A 30 -7.92 3.02 -5.95
N LYS A 31 -9.12 3.57 -6.18
CA LYS A 31 -9.56 4.05 -7.50
C LYS A 31 -8.70 5.20 -8.01
N GLU A 32 -8.31 6.12 -7.14
CA GLU A 32 -7.39 7.22 -7.46
C GLU A 32 -5.97 6.71 -7.70
N THR A 33 -5.51 5.72 -6.93
CA THR A 33 -4.23 5.02 -7.17
C THR A 33 -4.23 4.32 -8.52
N ALA A 34 -5.28 3.55 -8.83
CA ALA A 34 -5.46 2.84 -10.09
C ALA A 34 -5.39 3.78 -11.29
N LYS A 35 -6.08 4.93 -11.21
CA LYS A 35 -6.08 5.95 -12.26
C LYS A 35 -4.67 6.45 -12.57
N ARG A 36 -3.85 6.70 -11.54
CA ARG A 36 -2.47 7.19 -11.69
C ARG A 36 -1.54 6.08 -12.21
N ALA A 37 -1.62 4.88 -11.64
CA ALA A 37 -0.82 3.74 -12.05
C ALA A 37 -1.09 3.34 -13.52
N TYR A 38 -2.35 3.31 -13.92
CA TYR A 38 -2.75 3.02 -15.30
C TYR A 38 -2.23 4.08 -16.28
N ALA A 39 -2.30 5.37 -15.91
CA ALA A 39 -1.73 6.45 -16.71
C ALA A 39 -0.19 6.36 -16.85
N LEU A 40 0.49 5.74 -15.87
CA LEU A 40 1.92 5.43 -15.91
C LEU A 40 2.24 4.12 -16.66
N GLY A 41 1.25 3.51 -17.30
CA GLY A 41 1.42 2.31 -18.14
C GLY A 41 1.44 0.99 -17.36
N MET A 42 0.97 0.96 -16.12
CA MET A 42 0.80 -0.30 -15.38
C MET A 42 -0.52 -1.00 -15.75
N ASN A 43 -0.52 -2.33 -15.69
CA ASN A 43 -1.74 -3.12 -15.63
C ASN A 43 -2.31 -3.05 -14.21
N VAL A 44 -3.61 -2.79 -14.06
CA VAL A 44 -4.23 -2.71 -12.74
C VAL A 44 -5.21 -3.86 -12.53
N ILE A 45 -4.98 -4.59 -11.46
CA ILE A 45 -5.85 -5.66 -10.97
C ILE A 45 -6.29 -5.34 -9.54
N TYR A 46 -7.47 -5.80 -9.14
CA TYR A 46 -7.98 -5.51 -7.80
C TYR A 46 -8.84 -6.62 -7.24
N THR A 47 -8.96 -6.61 -5.92
CA THR A 47 -9.94 -7.40 -5.18
C THR A 47 -10.64 -6.53 -4.15
N ASP A 48 -11.91 -6.82 -3.88
CA ASP A 48 -12.71 -6.10 -2.89
C ASP A 48 -13.77 -7.03 -2.30
N LYS A 49 -14.07 -6.88 -1.00
CA LYS A 49 -15.11 -7.66 -0.30
C LYS A 49 -16.51 -7.43 -0.89
N LYS A 50 -16.76 -6.28 -1.52
CA LYS A 50 -18.01 -5.93 -2.18
C LYS A 50 -18.13 -6.50 -3.61
N GLY A 51 -17.10 -7.21 -4.09
CA GLY A 51 -17.09 -7.77 -5.43
C GLY A 51 -16.62 -6.81 -6.52
N LYS A 52 -16.95 -7.13 -7.78
CA LYS A 52 -16.55 -6.34 -8.96
C LYS A 52 -17.21 -4.96 -8.91
N ALA A 53 -16.39 -3.90 -8.87
CA ALA A 53 -16.87 -2.53 -9.01
C ALA A 53 -17.40 -2.21 -10.43
N GLU A 54 -18.55 -1.54 -10.49
CA GLU A 54 -19.16 -1.06 -11.74
C GLU A 54 -18.46 0.20 -12.29
N GLY A 55 -18.34 0.29 -13.62
CA GLY A 55 -17.73 1.44 -14.31
C GLY A 55 -16.20 1.48 -14.32
N TYR A 56 -15.55 0.36 -13.95
CA TYR A 56 -14.09 0.22 -13.87
C TYR A 56 -13.55 -0.89 -14.78
N ASP A 57 -14.18 -1.13 -15.94
CA ASP A 57 -13.86 -2.27 -16.82
C ASP A 57 -12.45 -2.29 -17.40
N LYS A 58 -11.72 -1.17 -17.34
CA LYS A 58 -10.30 -1.11 -17.70
C LYS A 58 -9.37 -1.76 -16.65
N TYR A 59 -9.89 -2.10 -15.47
CA TYR A 59 -9.18 -2.78 -14.40
C TYR A 59 -9.79 -4.17 -14.17
N THR A 60 -8.97 -5.15 -13.86
CA THR A 60 -9.43 -6.55 -13.74
C THR A 60 -9.72 -6.93 -12.29
N TYR A 61 -10.97 -7.28 -12.00
CA TYR A 61 -11.35 -7.90 -10.73
C TYR A 61 -10.89 -9.35 -10.67
N MET A 62 -10.36 -9.78 -9.51
CA MET A 62 -10.00 -11.18 -9.26
C MET A 62 -10.05 -11.51 -7.77
N SER A 63 -9.90 -12.80 -7.45
CA SER A 63 -9.74 -13.26 -6.08
C SER A 63 -8.43 -12.75 -5.45
N LEU A 64 -8.33 -12.79 -4.12
CA LEU A 64 -7.10 -12.40 -3.42
C LEU A 64 -5.92 -13.27 -3.85
N ASP A 65 -6.08 -14.59 -3.89
CA ASP A 65 -5.00 -15.51 -4.26
C ASP A 65 -4.50 -15.28 -5.69
N GLU A 66 -5.39 -15.04 -6.65
CA GLU A 66 -5.00 -14.68 -8.02
C GLU A 66 -4.27 -13.34 -8.07
N LEU A 67 -4.70 -12.37 -7.28
CA LEU A 67 -4.07 -11.05 -7.20
C LEU A 67 -2.63 -11.19 -6.67
N LEU A 68 -2.45 -11.93 -5.58
CA LEU A 68 -1.13 -12.17 -4.99
C LEU A 68 -0.19 -12.84 -6.01
N ALA A 69 -0.66 -13.86 -6.72
CA ALA A 69 0.13 -14.59 -7.70
C ALA A 69 0.50 -13.75 -8.94
N LYS A 70 -0.32 -12.77 -9.34
CA LYS A 70 -0.14 -12.00 -10.57
C LYS A 70 0.52 -10.62 -10.38
N SER A 71 0.55 -10.09 -9.16
CA SER A 71 1.05 -8.74 -8.87
C SER A 71 2.57 -8.65 -8.85
N ASP A 72 3.12 -7.62 -9.49
CA ASP A 72 4.52 -7.21 -9.31
C ASP A 72 4.63 -6.16 -8.18
N PHE A 73 3.57 -5.37 -8.01
CA PHE A 73 3.37 -4.40 -6.94
C PHE A 73 2.04 -4.67 -6.26
N ILE A 74 1.97 -4.64 -4.94
CA ILE A 74 0.73 -4.79 -4.17
C ILE A 74 0.56 -3.56 -3.28
N SER A 75 -0.59 -2.90 -3.38
CA SER A 75 -0.96 -1.79 -2.52
C SER A 75 -2.27 -2.07 -1.79
N ILE A 76 -2.28 -1.80 -0.48
CA ILE A 76 -3.38 -2.14 0.42
C ILE A 76 -4.20 -0.90 0.74
N HIS A 77 -5.53 -1.02 0.64
CA HIS A 77 -6.49 0.08 0.78
C HIS A 77 -7.76 -0.36 1.53
N VAL A 78 -7.58 -1.20 2.53
CA VAL A 78 -8.66 -1.73 3.38
C VAL A 78 -8.63 -1.10 4.77
N PRO A 79 -9.78 -0.99 5.47
CA PRO A 79 -9.79 -0.70 6.89
C PRO A 79 -9.16 -1.85 7.67
N PHE A 80 -8.56 -1.54 8.82
CA PHE A 80 -8.16 -2.56 9.78
C PHE A 80 -9.37 -3.00 10.60
N ASN A 81 -9.58 -4.31 10.73
CA ASN A 81 -10.53 -4.89 11.65
C ASN A 81 -9.79 -5.90 12.54
N ARG A 82 -9.74 -5.62 13.84
CA ARG A 82 -9.05 -6.44 14.85
C ARG A 82 -9.55 -7.89 14.89
N GLU A 83 -10.83 -8.14 14.62
CA GLU A 83 -11.43 -9.48 14.63
C GLU A 83 -10.95 -10.35 13.48
N ASN A 84 -10.65 -9.74 12.32
CA ASN A 84 -10.22 -10.47 11.13
C ASN A 84 -8.69 -10.67 11.08
N GLY A 85 -7.96 -10.10 12.03
CA GLY A 85 -6.51 -10.15 12.06
C GLY A 85 -5.84 -9.46 10.85
N VAL A 86 -4.62 -9.91 10.55
CA VAL A 86 -3.85 -9.44 9.41
C VAL A 86 -4.41 -10.00 8.11
N ILE A 87 -4.34 -9.22 7.04
CA ILE A 87 -4.71 -9.70 5.68
C ILE A 87 -3.51 -10.36 5.02
N LEU A 88 -2.30 -9.85 5.27
CA LEU A 88 -1.07 -10.41 4.74
C LEU A 88 -0.19 -10.94 5.88
N GLY A 89 -0.21 -12.25 6.05
CA GLY A 89 0.69 -13.03 6.89
C GLY A 89 1.68 -13.86 6.05
N GLU A 90 2.33 -14.84 6.70
CA GLU A 90 3.33 -15.70 6.04
C GLU A 90 2.75 -16.50 4.87
N GLU A 91 1.50 -16.98 4.99
CA GLU A 91 0.82 -17.72 3.94
C GLU A 91 0.62 -16.86 2.68
N GLU A 92 0.11 -15.64 2.83
CA GLU A 92 -0.13 -14.74 1.70
C GLU A 92 1.17 -14.31 1.04
N PHE A 93 2.22 -14.03 1.83
CA PHE A 93 3.54 -13.74 1.28
C PHE A 93 4.05 -14.89 0.40
N ASN A 94 3.84 -16.15 0.80
CA ASN A 94 4.28 -17.30 0.02
C ASN A 94 3.57 -17.41 -1.35
N LYS A 95 2.30 -16.98 -1.43
CA LYS A 95 1.51 -16.95 -2.67
C LYS A 95 1.94 -15.86 -3.66
N MET A 96 2.71 -14.86 -3.21
CA MET A 96 3.14 -13.76 -4.06
C MET A 96 4.23 -14.17 -5.06
N LYS A 97 4.46 -13.36 -6.10
CA LYS A 97 5.68 -13.46 -6.91
C LYS A 97 6.93 -13.25 -6.05
N ASN A 98 8.04 -13.87 -6.45
CA ASN A 98 9.34 -13.54 -5.87
C ASN A 98 9.80 -12.16 -6.35
N GLY A 99 10.29 -11.32 -5.43
CA GLY A 99 10.70 -9.95 -5.73
C GLY A 99 9.53 -8.96 -5.86
N VAL A 100 8.37 -9.28 -5.27
CA VAL A 100 7.21 -8.37 -5.24
C VAL A 100 7.51 -7.11 -4.43
N TYR A 101 6.89 -6.00 -4.79
CA TYR A 101 6.95 -4.74 -4.03
C TYR A 101 5.65 -4.56 -3.23
N LEU A 102 5.76 -4.25 -1.95
CA LEU A 102 4.58 -4.06 -1.08
C LEU A 102 4.43 -2.59 -0.65
N ILE A 103 3.21 -2.07 -0.70
CA ILE A 103 2.88 -0.71 -0.27
C ILE A 103 1.74 -0.77 0.75
N ASN A 104 1.98 -0.24 1.95
CA ASN A 104 0.95 -0.03 2.96
C ASN A 104 0.89 1.43 3.40
N THR A 105 -0.16 2.11 2.93
CA THR A 105 -0.52 3.48 3.32
C THR A 105 -1.95 3.53 3.87
N ALA A 106 -2.51 2.38 4.24
CA ALA A 106 -3.87 2.24 4.72
C ALA A 106 -3.93 2.27 6.23
N ARG A 107 -3.58 1.16 6.89
CA ARG A 107 -3.61 1.02 8.35
C ARG A 107 -2.49 0.09 8.82
N GLY A 108 -1.96 0.35 10.00
CA GLY A 108 -1.19 -0.64 10.75
C GLY A 108 -2.02 -1.89 11.03
N GLY A 109 -1.36 -3.05 11.14
CA GLY A 109 -2.02 -4.31 11.47
C GLY A 109 -2.77 -5.01 10.32
N VAL A 110 -2.83 -4.43 9.12
CA VAL A 110 -3.33 -5.16 7.94
C VAL A 110 -2.27 -6.09 7.33
N VAL A 111 -0.99 -5.84 7.65
CA VAL A 111 0.16 -6.68 7.30
C VAL A 111 0.83 -7.08 8.60
N CYS A 112 1.17 -8.36 8.77
CA CYS A 112 2.02 -8.80 9.87
C CYS A 112 3.45 -8.27 9.66
N GLU A 113 3.90 -7.33 10.48
CA GLU A 113 5.23 -6.72 10.33
C GLU A 113 6.36 -7.75 10.48
N LYS A 114 6.19 -8.74 11.38
CA LYS A 114 7.14 -9.83 11.55
C LYS A 114 7.26 -10.68 10.28
N ALA A 115 6.14 -11.00 9.63
CA ALA A 115 6.14 -11.75 8.38
C ALA A 115 6.74 -10.92 7.25
N LEU A 116 6.45 -9.61 7.20
CA LEU A 116 7.04 -8.69 6.23
C LEU A 116 8.56 -8.63 6.35
N VAL A 117 9.11 -8.49 7.57
CA VAL A 117 10.57 -8.50 7.80
C VAL A 117 11.20 -9.80 7.29
N LYS A 118 10.62 -10.97 7.61
CA LYS A 118 11.10 -12.25 7.08
C LYS A 118 11.04 -12.34 5.55
N ALA A 119 9.96 -11.84 4.95
CA ALA A 119 9.77 -11.85 3.50
C ALA A 119 10.73 -10.89 2.81
N LEU A 120 11.04 -9.75 3.44
CA LEU A 120 12.12 -8.87 3.02
C LEU A 120 13.44 -9.62 3.11
N ASP A 121 13.85 -10.09 4.28
CA ASP A 121 15.14 -10.78 4.52
C ASP A 121 15.41 -11.90 3.50
N SER A 122 14.40 -12.72 3.18
CA SER A 122 14.51 -13.80 2.18
C SER A 122 14.54 -13.35 0.72
N GLY A 123 14.21 -12.08 0.43
CA GLY A 123 14.08 -11.55 -0.93
C GLY A 123 12.74 -11.88 -1.60
N LYS A 124 11.82 -12.54 -0.90
CA LYS A 124 10.44 -12.75 -1.37
C LYS A 124 9.78 -11.42 -1.70
N VAL A 125 9.93 -10.45 -0.80
CA VAL A 125 9.60 -9.04 -1.02
C VAL A 125 10.90 -8.30 -1.39
N ALA A 126 10.92 -7.69 -2.57
CA ALA A 126 12.08 -6.92 -3.03
C ALA A 126 12.26 -5.64 -2.23
N ALA A 127 11.17 -4.92 -1.97
CA ALA A 127 11.13 -3.72 -1.14
C ALA A 127 9.71 -3.44 -0.64
N ALA A 128 9.60 -2.65 0.43
CA ALA A 128 8.32 -2.19 0.94
C ALA A 128 8.28 -0.66 1.13
N ALA A 129 7.10 -0.07 0.94
CA ALA A 129 6.81 1.32 1.28
C ALA A 129 5.73 1.36 2.37
N VAL A 130 6.02 1.97 3.51
CA VAL A 130 5.18 1.92 4.71
C VAL A 130 4.96 3.31 5.30
N ASP A 131 3.71 3.76 5.37
CA ASP A 131 3.34 5.02 6.06
C ASP A 131 2.70 4.78 7.43
N VAL A 132 2.31 3.54 7.73
CA VAL A 132 1.51 3.17 8.91
C VAL A 132 2.05 1.90 9.55
N PHE A 133 1.99 1.82 10.88
CA PHE A 133 2.64 0.76 11.67
C PHE A 133 1.64 0.10 12.64
N GLU A 134 1.87 -1.16 13.00
CA GLU A 134 1.06 -1.89 13.99
C GLU A 134 0.97 -1.14 15.32
N GLU A 135 2.09 -0.58 15.77
CA GLU A 135 2.19 0.34 16.90
C GLU A 135 2.71 1.69 16.41
N GLU A 136 2.04 2.78 16.80
CA GLU A 136 2.47 4.15 16.46
C GLU A 136 2.58 5.01 17.74
N PRO A 137 3.74 5.63 18.03
CA PRO A 137 4.99 5.58 17.27
C PRO A 137 5.65 4.19 17.24
N THR A 138 6.20 3.79 16.09
CA THR A 138 6.75 2.45 15.94
C THR A 138 8.00 2.22 16.77
N ARG A 139 8.07 1.04 17.41
CA ARG A 139 9.25 0.53 18.10
C ARG A 139 9.92 -0.61 17.33
N ASN A 140 9.44 -0.92 16.13
CA ASN A 140 9.94 -2.02 15.34
C ASN A 140 11.22 -1.62 14.58
N GLU A 141 12.35 -1.68 15.28
CA GLU A 141 13.67 -1.35 14.74
C GLU A 141 14.01 -2.14 13.48
N LYS A 142 13.63 -3.42 13.44
CA LYS A 142 13.89 -4.28 12.28
C LYS A 142 13.20 -3.79 11.02
N LEU A 143 12.08 -3.09 11.14
CA LEU A 143 11.36 -2.54 9.99
C LEU A 143 11.88 -1.15 9.63
N TYR A 144 11.98 -0.23 10.60
CA TYR A 144 12.34 1.16 10.30
C TYR A 144 13.81 1.38 9.93
N THR A 145 14.70 0.44 10.27
CA THR A 145 16.11 0.48 9.84
C THR A 145 16.38 -0.36 8.59
N HIS A 146 15.39 -1.12 8.09
CA HIS A 146 15.62 -2.06 7.01
C HIS A 146 15.98 -1.34 5.70
N PRO A 147 17.08 -1.70 5.01
CA PRO A 147 17.61 -0.94 3.87
C PRO A 147 16.70 -0.99 2.63
N ARG A 148 15.75 -1.94 2.58
CA ARG A 148 14.77 -2.09 1.49
C ARG A 148 13.37 -1.60 1.87
N VAL A 149 13.25 -0.83 2.95
CA VAL A 149 12.00 -0.20 3.37
C VAL A 149 12.11 1.31 3.19
N SER A 150 11.17 1.89 2.45
CA SER A 150 10.94 3.32 2.41
C SER A 150 9.78 3.63 3.35
N LEU A 151 9.96 4.58 4.27
CA LEU A 151 8.95 4.86 5.28
C LEU A 151 8.68 6.34 5.48
N THR A 152 7.48 6.61 5.99
CA THR A 152 7.05 7.93 6.44
C THR A 152 6.21 7.80 7.72
N PRO A 153 6.21 8.80 8.62
CA PRO A 153 5.54 8.71 9.92
C PRO A 153 4.06 9.14 9.80
N HIS A 154 3.24 8.33 9.13
CA HIS A 154 1.79 8.54 8.99
C HIS A 154 1.41 9.92 8.46
N ILE A 155 1.95 10.25 7.28
CA ILE A 155 1.78 11.57 6.66
C ILE A 155 0.83 11.57 5.46
N GLY A 156 0.13 10.47 5.17
CA GLY A 156 -0.76 10.35 4.01
C GLY A 156 -1.81 11.45 3.89
N ALA A 157 -2.29 12.00 5.01
CA ALA A 157 -3.25 13.13 5.05
C ALA A 157 -2.60 14.47 5.43
N SER A 158 -1.29 14.53 5.63
CA SER A 158 -0.55 15.70 6.13
C SER A 158 -0.19 16.67 4.99
N THR A 159 -1.22 17.13 4.27
CA THR A 159 -1.13 18.16 3.23
C THR A 159 -2.03 19.33 3.58
N LYS A 160 -1.63 20.56 3.22
CA LYS A 160 -2.40 21.77 3.54
C LYS A 160 -3.84 21.67 3.01
N GLU A 161 -3.98 21.15 1.79
CA GLU A 161 -5.26 21.03 1.10
C GLU A 161 -6.16 19.94 1.70
N ALA A 162 -5.59 18.80 2.14
CA ALA A 162 -6.36 17.77 2.81
C ALA A 162 -6.85 18.26 4.18
N GLN A 163 -5.97 18.89 4.97
CA GLN A 163 -6.33 19.43 6.28
C GLN A 163 -7.41 20.51 6.16
N ALA A 164 -7.32 21.39 5.15
CA ALA A 164 -8.35 22.39 4.89
C ALA A 164 -9.71 21.75 4.54
N ARG A 165 -9.75 20.74 3.67
CA ARG A 165 -11.00 20.03 3.33
C ARG A 165 -11.60 19.28 4.52
N ILE A 166 -10.77 18.63 5.33
CA ILE A 166 -11.22 17.92 6.54
C ILE A 166 -11.84 18.92 7.53
N GLY A 167 -11.18 20.06 7.75
CA GLY A 167 -11.71 21.12 8.61
C GLY A 167 -13.08 21.62 8.13
N GLN A 168 -13.23 21.88 6.83
CA GLN A 168 -14.51 22.31 6.27
C GLN A 168 -15.59 21.24 6.40
N GLU A 169 -15.27 19.97 6.16
CA GLU A 169 -16.22 18.86 6.27
C GLU A 169 -16.76 18.72 7.70
N ILE A 170 -15.92 18.92 8.73
CA ILE A 170 -16.35 18.93 10.14
C ILE A 170 -17.31 20.09 10.41
N VAL A 171 -17.00 21.30 9.93
CA VAL A 171 -17.88 22.47 10.08
C VAL A 171 -19.25 22.21 9.44
N ASP A 172 -19.26 21.63 8.25
CA ASP A 172 -20.50 21.30 7.52
C ASP A 172 -21.34 20.27 8.28
N ILE A 173 -20.71 19.23 8.85
CA ILE A 173 -21.40 18.20 9.65
C ILE A 173 -22.05 18.82 10.89
N ILE A 174 -21.30 19.63 11.65
CA ILE A 174 -21.80 20.28 12.87
C ILE A 174 -22.95 21.24 12.53
N THR A 175 -22.77 22.08 11.51
CA THR A 175 -23.79 23.05 11.10
C THR A 175 -25.09 22.38 10.66
N LYS A 176 -25.00 21.24 9.97
CA LYS A 176 -26.17 20.46 9.56
C LYS A 176 -26.88 19.76 10.73
N PHE A 177 -26.14 19.38 11.77
CA PHE A 177 -26.72 18.69 12.93
C PHE A 177 -27.57 19.63 13.81
N PHE A 178 -27.19 20.91 13.91
CA PHE A 178 -27.89 21.91 14.73
C PHE A 178 -28.92 22.76 13.97
N LYS A 179 -29.17 22.46 12.69
CA LYS A 179 -30.28 23.02 11.91
C LYS A 179 -31.44 22.04 11.89
#